data_AF-A0A9E5Y5L6-F1
#
_entry.id   AF-A0A9E5Y5L6-F1
#
_cell.length_a   1.000
_cell.length_b   1.000
_cell.length_c   1.000
_cell.angle_alpha   90.00
_cell.angle_beta   90.00
_cell.angle_gamma   90.00
#
_symmetry.space_group_name_H-M   'P 1'
#
loop_
_entity.id
_entity.type
_entity.pdbx_description
1 polymer ?
#
loop_
_entity_poly.entity_id
_entity_poly.type
_entity_poly.pdbx_seq_one_letter_code
_entity_poly.pdbx_strand_id
1 'polypeptide(L)'
;MRRFTVYAAECAGQELQAWLDVGFILATDGGAAEKNFPDVVLFGLAGEHKTAWELVGSMLPRVYVILSSRETPPPDKFSGIYEHQFIAGKGISFNIGSRLQGKVAVPDWEAFGSGAPLTEAEQIKAVAGSVYRYLLEDVFRETAEWCGHMSSVVGPR
;
A
#
# COMPACT_ATOMS: atom_id res chain seq x y z
N MET A 1 11.32 5.56 -13.27
CA MET A 1 10.23 4.78 -12.64
C MET A 1 9.57 5.67 -11.60
N ARG A 2 8.23 5.78 -11.59
CA ARG A 2 7.50 6.62 -10.62
C ARG A 2 7.81 6.10 -9.21
N ARG A 3 8.12 7.00 -8.28
CA ARG A 3 8.34 6.62 -6.87
C ARG A 3 7.06 6.91 -6.09
N PHE A 4 6.61 5.94 -5.31
CA PHE A 4 5.48 6.09 -4.40
C PHE A 4 5.98 6.39 -2.99
N THR A 5 5.22 7.19 -2.27
CA THR A 5 5.56 7.62 -0.92
C THR A 5 4.94 6.68 0.11
N VAL A 6 5.70 6.34 1.15
CA VAL A 6 5.23 5.58 2.31
C VAL A 6 5.44 6.39 3.58
N TYR A 7 4.43 6.44 4.42
CA TYR A 7 4.51 6.88 5.80
C TYR A 7 4.44 5.66 6.71
N ALA A 8 5.49 5.39 7.48
CA ALA A 8 5.58 4.26 8.38
C ALA A 8 5.29 4.70 9.82
N ALA A 9 4.10 4.38 10.30
CA ALA A 9 3.67 4.61 11.68
C ALA A 9 3.94 3.35 12.51
N GLU A 10 4.51 3.52 13.70
CA GLU A 10 4.67 2.43 14.68
C GLU A 10 5.44 1.21 14.12
N CYS A 11 6.30 1.42 13.11
CA CYS A 11 7.05 0.36 12.44
C CYS A 11 8.44 0.15 13.05
N ALA A 12 8.85 -1.11 13.17
CA ALA A 12 10.25 -1.44 13.40
C ALA A 12 11.10 -1.09 12.16
N GLY A 13 12.39 -0.80 12.37
CA GLY A 13 13.29 -0.41 11.27
C GLY A 13 13.37 -1.44 10.14
N GLN A 14 13.27 -2.73 10.48
CA GLN A 14 13.25 -3.83 9.49
C GLN A 14 12.00 -3.82 8.60
N GLU A 15 10.85 -3.45 9.16
CA GLU A 15 9.58 -3.43 8.43
C GLU A 15 9.62 -2.28 7.43
N LEU A 16 10.03 -1.08 7.86
CA LEU A 16 10.21 0.05 6.95
C LEU A 16 11.26 -0.24 5.88
N GLN A 17 12.40 -0.84 6.25
CA GLN A 17 13.46 -1.15 5.29
C GLN A 17 12.98 -2.08 4.18
N ALA A 18 12.11 -3.06 4.48
CA ALA A 18 11.54 -3.94 3.47
C ALA A 18 10.73 -3.18 2.40
N TRP A 19 10.07 -2.08 2.76
CA TRP A 19 9.37 -1.22 1.81
C TRP A 19 10.32 -0.35 1.00
N LEU A 20 11.35 0.20 1.63
CA LEU A 20 12.36 1.00 0.93
C LEU A 20 13.14 0.16 -0.10
N ASP A 21 13.44 -1.09 0.23
CA ASP A 21 14.09 -2.05 -0.66
C ASP A 21 13.29 -2.33 -1.95
N VAL A 22 11.97 -2.20 -1.91
CA VAL A 22 11.08 -2.38 -3.07
C VAL A 22 11.09 -1.13 -3.98
N GLY A 23 11.48 0.03 -3.45
CA GLY A 23 11.56 1.29 -4.18
C GLY A 23 10.56 2.36 -3.73
N PHE A 24 9.88 2.17 -2.60
CA PHE A 24 9.15 3.25 -1.93
C PHE A 24 10.13 4.31 -1.40
N ILE A 25 9.67 5.54 -1.29
CA ILE A 25 10.40 6.62 -0.61
C ILE A 25 9.61 7.07 0.61
N LEU A 26 10.32 7.50 1.65
CA LEU A 26 9.67 8.09 2.82
C LEU A 26 8.91 9.36 2.40
N ALA A 27 7.66 9.47 2.84
CA ALA A 27 6.93 10.73 2.77
C ALA A 27 7.70 11.77 3.60
N THR A 28 8.15 12.84 2.94
CA THR A 28 8.73 13.99 3.64
C THR A 28 7.59 14.81 4.23
N ASP A 29 7.79 15.35 5.44
CA ASP A 29 6.94 16.41 5.98
C ASP A 29 7.03 17.62 5.03
N GLY A 30 6.15 17.66 4.03
CA GLY A 30 6.03 18.79 3.12
C GLY A 30 5.66 20.01 3.95
N GLY A 31 6.48 21.06 3.86
CA GLY A 31 6.14 22.36 4.45
C GLY A 31 4.71 22.76 4.04
N ALA A 32 4.03 23.48 4.93
CA ALA A 32 2.58 23.75 4.97
C ALA A 32 1.88 24.22 3.67
N ALA A 33 2.60 24.44 2.57
CA ALA A 33 2.10 24.86 1.27
C ALA A 33 1.67 23.71 0.33
N GLU A 34 2.22 22.50 0.48
CA GLU A 34 1.81 21.32 -0.30
C GLU A 34 1.52 20.16 0.65
N LYS A 35 0.22 19.87 0.88
CA LYS A 35 -0.20 18.65 1.59
C LYS A 35 0.11 17.43 0.71
N ASN A 36 1.36 16.99 0.74
CA ASN A 36 1.79 15.73 0.12
C ASN A 36 1.37 14.58 1.03
N PHE A 37 0.12 14.16 0.90
CA PHE A 37 -0.37 12.95 1.56
C PHE A 37 0.38 11.72 1.00
N PRO A 38 0.79 10.79 1.86
CA PRO A 38 1.49 9.59 1.41
C PRO A 38 0.59 8.73 0.51
N ASP A 39 1.18 8.09 -0.50
CA ASP A 39 0.48 7.08 -1.30
C ASP A 39 0.07 5.90 -0.40
N VAL A 40 0.97 5.50 0.51
CA VAL A 40 0.78 4.39 1.44
C VAL A 40 1.02 4.81 2.88
N VAL A 41 0.11 4.43 3.79
CA VAL A 41 0.39 4.42 5.22
C VAL A 41 0.60 2.98 5.68
N LEU A 42 1.75 2.71 6.27
CA LEU A 42 2.11 1.43 6.86
C LEU A 42 2.03 1.51 8.38
N PHE A 43 1.35 0.56 9.01
CA PHE A 43 1.34 0.34 10.45
C PHE A 43 2.08 -0.95 10.77
N GLY A 44 3.07 -0.86 11.66
CA GLY A 44 3.94 -1.98 12.03
C GLY A 44 3.23 -3.09 12.79
N LEU A 45 3.93 -4.15 13.15
CA LEU A 45 3.35 -5.22 13.93
C LEU A 45 3.15 -4.78 15.39
N ALA A 46 1.91 -4.42 15.76
CA ALA A 46 1.55 -4.01 17.12
C ALA A 46 0.37 -4.83 17.67
N GLY A 47 0.28 -4.92 19.01
CA GLY A 47 -0.84 -5.58 19.69
C GLY A 47 -2.16 -4.80 19.60
N GLU A 48 -2.10 -3.46 19.59
CA GLU A 48 -3.25 -2.58 19.41
C GLU A 48 -2.88 -1.33 18.62
N HIS A 49 -3.54 -1.14 17.48
CA HIS A 49 -3.37 0.00 16.57
C HIS A 49 -4.27 1.17 16.93
N LYS A 50 -4.05 1.79 18.10
CA LYS A 50 -4.96 2.80 18.66
C LYS A 50 -5.08 4.05 17.80
N THR A 51 -3.98 4.47 17.17
CA THR A 51 -3.90 5.70 16.37
C THR A 51 -4.15 5.45 14.88
N ALA A 52 -4.18 4.18 14.44
CA ALA A 52 -4.15 3.86 13.02
C ALA A 52 -5.34 4.44 12.26
N TRP A 53 -6.53 4.34 12.83
CA TRP A 53 -7.74 4.85 12.21
C TRP A 53 -7.85 6.37 12.23
N GLU A 54 -7.19 7.05 13.17
CA GLU A 54 -7.09 8.51 13.19
C GLU A 54 -6.13 9.00 12.10
N LEU A 55 -4.99 8.33 11.95
CA LEU A 55 -4.02 8.60 10.89
C LEU A 55 -4.58 8.31 9.50
N VAL A 56 -5.21 7.15 9.29
CA VAL A 56 -5.89 6.81 8.03
C VAL A 56 -6.99 7.83 7.71
N GLY A 57 -7.79 8.22 8.71
CA GLY A 57 -8.85 9.21 8.52
C GLY A 57 -8.37 10.63 8.23
N SER A 58 -7.20 11.01 8.76
CA SER A 58 -6.64 12.36 8.57
C SER A 58 -5.82 12.49 7.28
N MET A 59 -5.07 11.46 6.91
CA MET A 59 -4.22 11.46 5.72
C MET A 59 -4.94 10.98 4.47
N LEU A 60 -5.97 10.14 4.63
CA LEU A 60 -6.71 9.50 3.55
C LEU A 60 -5.77 8.97 2.44
N PRO A 61 -4.82 8.07 2.77
CA PRO A 61 -3.90 7.54 1.78
C PRO A 61 -4.64 6.73 0.71
N ARG A 62 -3.99 6.51 -0.44
CA ARG A 62 -4.54 5.65 -1.50
C ARG A 62 -4.62 4.19 -1.04
N VAL A 63 -3.63 3.78 -0.24
CA VAL A 63 -3.55 2.46 0.38
C VAL A 63 -3.14 2.60 1.84
N TYR A 64 -3.73 1.82 2.75
CA TYR A 64 -3.13 1.55 4.06
C TYR A 64 -2.81 0.07 4.18
N VAL A 65 -1.77 -0.25 4.95
CA VAL A 65 -1.39 -1.62 5.30
C VAL A 65 -1.17 -1.71 6.81
N ILE A 66 -1.89 -2.60 7.47
CA ILE A 66 -1.75 -2.88 8.90
C ILE A 66 -1.19 -4.28 9.08
N LEU A 67 0.03 -4.35 9.65
CA LEU A 67 0.65 -5.59 10.07
C LEU A 67 0.07 -6.02 11.42
N SER A 68 -0.28 -7.30 11.53
CA SER A 68 -0.95 -7.85 12.71
C SER A 68 -0.74 -9.36 12.80
N SER A 69 -1.11 -9.98 13.93
CA SER A 69 -1.12 -11.44 14.07
C SER A 69 -2.42 -12.11 13.58
N ARG A 70 -3.44 -11.31 13.27
CA ARG A 70 -4.78 -11.78 12.88
C ARG A 70 -5.46 -10.78 11.95
N GLU A 71 -6.47 -11.22 11.21
CA GLU A 71 -7.34 -10.33 10.47
C GLU A 71 -7.97 -9.28 11.39
N THR A 72 -7.90 -8.02 10.97
CA THR A 72 -8.39 -6.85 11.70
C THR A 72 -9.22 -6.00 10.73
N PRO A 73 -10.55 -6.16 10.70
CA PRO A 73 -11.39 -5.38 9.80
C PRO A 73 -11.35 -3.89 10.16
N PRO A 74 -11.47 -2.99 9.16
CA PRO A 74 -11.57 -1.58 9.43
C PRO A 74 -12.88 -1.22 10.11
N PRO A 75 -12.92 -0.14 10.91
CA PRO A 75 -14.16 0.42 11.43
C PRO A 75 -15.14 0.76 10.30
N ASP A 76 -16.44 0.60 10.55
CA ASP A 76 -17.51 0.77 9.55
C ASP A 76 -17.47 2.10 8.80
N LYS A 77 -16.98 3.18 9.45
CA LYS A 77 -16.82 4.49 8.79
C LYS A 77 -15.89 4.47 7.56
N PHE A 78 -15.09 3.42 7.39
CA PHE A 78 -14.18 3.25 6.26
C PHE A 78 -14.68 2.26 5.20
N SER A 79 -15.77 1.51 5.44
CA SER A 79 -16.23 0.44 4.54
C SER A 79 -16.71 0.92 3.16
N GLY A 80 -17.07 2.21 3.04
CA GLY A 80 -17.40 2.87 1.77
C GLY A 80 -16.27 3.72 1.19
N ILE A 81 -15.13 3.83 1.89
CA ILE A 81 -13.96 4.62 1.46
C ILE A 81 -12.87 3.69 0.95
N TYR A 82 -12.68 2.56 1.64
CA TYR A 82 -11.65 1.59 1.35
C TYR A 82 -12.26 0.23 1.06
N GLU A 83 -11.89 -0.35 -0.08
CA GLU A 83 -12.05 -1.78 -0.31
C GLU A 83 -11.00 -2.51 0.55
N HIS A 84 -11.48 -3.32 1.48
CA HIS A 84 -10.64 -4.09 2.39
C HIS A 84 -10.28 -5.45 1.81
N GLN A 85 -9.01 -5.80 1.95
CA GLN A 85 -8.44 -7.08 1.59
C GLN A 85 -7.55 -7.59 2.73
N PHE A 86 -7.63 -8.88 2.97
CA PHE A 86 -6.78 -9.59 3.90
C PHE A 86 -5.83 -10.54 3.14
N ILE A 87 -4.55 -10.53 3.51
CA ILE A 87 -3.54 -11.47 3.01
C ILE A 87 -2.85 -12.12 4.21
N ALA A 88 -2.93 -13.45 4.29
CA ALA A 88 -2.27 -14.22 5.34
C ALA A 88 -0.85 -14.60 4.93
N GLY A 89 0.11 -14.29 5.79
CA GLY A 89 1.45 -14.86 5.79
C GLY A 89 1.61 -15.93 6.87
N LYS A 90 2.83 -16.44 7.03
CA LYS A 90 3.21 -17.35 8.11
C LYS A 90 3.48 -16.55 9.38
N GLY A 91 2.50 -16.52 10.29
CA GLY A 91 2.60 -15.86 11.59
C GLY A 91 2.39 -14.34 11.55
N ILE A 92 2.13 -13.78 10.37
CA ILE A 92 1.84 -12.37 10.13
C ILE A 92 0.62 -12.25 9.20
N SER A 93 -0.18 -11.21 9.43
CA SER A 93 -1.39 -10.89 8.71
C SER A 93 -1.29 -9.46 8.17
N PHE A 94 -1.64 -9.28 6.90
CA PHE A 94 -1.62 -8.01 6.21
C PHE A 94 -3.07 -7.57 5.93
N ASN A 95 -3.54 -6.56 6.65
CA ASN A 95 -4.85 -5.94 6.41
C ASN A 95 -4.62 -4.72 5.53
N ILE A 96 -5.14 -4.79 4.31
CA ILE A 96 -4.90 -3.81 3.26
C ILE A 96 -6.23 -3.13 2.95
N GLY A 97 -6.29 -1.82 3.04
CA GLY A 97 -7.40 -1.06 2.49
C GLY A 97 -6.94 -0.20 1.33
N SER A 98 -7.69 -0.21 0.23
CA SER A 98 -7.42 0.64 -0.91
C SER A 98 -8.65 1.43 -1.35
N ARG A 99 -8.43 2.67 -1.80
CA ARG A 99 -9.46 3.46 -2.49
C ARG A 99 -9.38 3.35 -4.01
N LEU A 100 -8.39 2.62 -4.51
CA LEU A 100 -8.15 2.44 -5.95
C LEU A 100 -9.01 1.29 -6.44
N GLN A 101 -9.27 1.25 -7.75
CA GLN A 101 -10.07 0.19 -8.34
C GLN A 101 -9.25 -1.10 -8.45
N GLY A 102 -9.79 -2.20 -7.92
CA GLY A 102 -9.19 -3.53 -8.01
C GLY A 102 -8.67 -4.02 -6.65
N LYS A 103 -7.88 -5.09 -6.68
CA LYS A 103 -7.32 -5.71 -5.48
C LYS A 103 -5.82 -5.88 -5.63
N VAL A 104 -5.10 -5.80 -4.52
CA VAL A 104 -3.67 -6.11 -4.50
C VAL A 104 -3.51 -7.59 -4.82
N ALA A 105 -2.67 -7.89 -5.81
CA ALA A 105 -2.39 -9.27 -6.18
C ALA A 105 -1.78 -10.04 -5.00
N VAL A 106 -2.00 -11.36 -4.97
CA VAL A 106 -1.34 -12.23 -3.99
C VAL A 106 0.18 -12.08 -4.13
N PRO A 107 0.92 -11.91 -3.02
CA PRO A 107 2.36 -11.78 -3.07
C PRO A 107 3.02 -13.00 -3.69
N ASP A 108 4.02 -12.72 -4.53
CA ASP A 108 4.93 -13.76 -5.00
C ASP A 108 5.86 -14.14 -3.85
N TRP A 109 5.42 -15.07 -3.02
CA TRP A 109 6.17 -15.57 -1.88
C TRP A 109 7.50 -16.20 -2.29
N GLU A 110 7.57 -16.82 -3.47
CA GLU A 110 8.74 -17.54 -3.94
C GLU A 110 9.83 -16.60 -4.45
N ALA A 111 9.47 -15.47 -5.07
CA ALA A 111 10.42 -14.47 -5.55
C ALA A 111 11.32 -13.88 -4.44
N PHE A 112 10.89 -13.95 -3.18
CA PHE A 112 11.63 -13.43 -2.03
C PHE A 112 12.18 -14.56 -1.12
N GLY A 113 11.94 -15.82 -1.47
CA GLY A 113 12.39 -16.98 -0.70
C GLY A 113 13.72 -17.55 -1.20
N SER A 114 14.60 -17.93 -0.29
CA SER A 114 15.86 -18.63 -0.59
C SER A 114 15.73 -20.18 -0.59
N GLY A 115 14.50 -20.71 -0.70
CA GLY A 115 14.20 -22.14 -0.54
C GLY A 115 14.02 -22.60 0.93
N ALA A 116 14.15 -21.69 1.89
CA ALA A 116 13.81 -21.88 3.30
C ALA A 116 12.43 -21.25 3.62
N PRO A 117 11.83 -21.51 4.80
CA PRO A 117 10.64 -20.78 5.23
C PRO A 117 10.91 -19.27 5.27
N LEU A 118 10.05 -18.49 4.62
CA LEU A 118 10.18 -17.04 4.56
C LEU A 118 10.25 -16.42 5.96
N THR A 119 11.23 -15.56 6.14
CA THR A 119 11.31 -14.65 7.27
C THR A 119 10.19 -13.62 7.22
N GLU A 120 9.90 -12.99 8.36
CA GLU A 120 8.92 -11.89 8.43
C GLU A 120 9.26 -10.76 7.46
N ALA A 121 10.53 -10.36 7.39
CA ALA A 121 11.00 -9.30 6.50
C ALA A 121 10.80 -9.64 5.01
N GLU A 122 11.05 -10.89 4.60
CA GLU A 122 10.81 -11.34 3.22
C GLU A 122 9.31 -11.34 2.89
N GLN A 123 8.45 -11.74 3.85
CA GLN A 123 7.00 -11.67 3.67
C GLN A 123 6.51 -10.22 3.53
N ILE A 124 7.00 -9.31 4.37
CA ILE A 124 6.69 -7.87 4.27
C ILE A 124 7.15 -7.32 2.92
N LYS A 125 8.35 -7.69 2.48
CA LYS A 125 8.92 -7.26 1.18
C LYS A 125 8.08 -7.76 0.00
N ALA A 126 7.59 -9.00 0.05
CA ALA A 126 6.71 -9.57 -0.96
C ALA A 126 5.37 -8.82 -1.06
N VAL A 127 4.78 -8.47 0.08
CA VAL A 127 3.56 -7.65 0.13
C VAL A 127 3.82 -6.24 -0.38
N ALA A 128 4.91 -5.60 0.06
CA ALA A 128 5.30 -4.28 -0.44
C ALA A 128 5.49 -4.29 -1.96
N GLY A 129 6.11 -5.33 -2.53
CA GLY A 129 6.25 -5.52 -3.97
C GLY A 129 4.90 -5.59 -4.70
N SER A 130 3.93 -6.28 -4.11
CA SER A 130 2.57 -6.41 -4.67
C SER A 130 1.80 -5.10 -4.60
N VAL A 131 1.90 -4.36 -3.50
CA VAL A 131 1.33 -3.02 -3.35
C VAL A 131 1.96 -2.04 -4.35
N TYR A 132 3.29 -2.10 -4.54
CA TYR A 132 3.98 -1.23 -5.50
C TYR A 132 3.49 -1.49 -6.93
N ARG A 133 3.37 -2.76 -7.34
CA ARG A 133 2.84 -3.13 -8.65
C ARG A 133 1.40 -2.66 -8.82
N TYR A 134 0.56 -2.86 -7.80
CA TYR A 134 -0.83 -2.40 -7.79
C TYR A 134 -0.93 -0.87 -7.99
N LEU A 135 -0.07 -0.09 -7.33
CA LEU A 135 -0.01 1.36 -7.54
C LEU A 135 0.48 1.74 -8.94
N LEU A 136 1.41 0.99 -9.54
CA LEU A 136 1.83 1.20 -10.93
C LEU A 136 0.70 0.90 -11.92
N GLU A 137 -0.02 -0.21 -11.73
CA GLU A 137 -1.15 -0.60 -12.58
C GLU A 137 -2.23 0.47 -12.59
N ASP A 138 -2.52 1.08 -11.43
CA ASP A 138 -3.44 2.20 -11.34
C ASP A 138 -2.97 3.41 -12.18
N VAL A 139 -1.68 3.77 -12.10
CA VAL A 139 -1.11 4.85 -12.91
C VAL A 139 -1.17 4.54 -14.41
N PHE A 140 -0.93 3.29 -14.80
CA PHE A 140 -1.04 2.88 -16.19
C PHE A 140 -2.48 2.90 -16.69
N ARG A 141 -3.45 2.47 -15.86
CA ARG A 141 -4.88 2.56 -16.17
C ARG A 141 -5.32 4.00 -16.36
N GLU A 142 -5.00 4.88 -15.41
CA GLU A 142 -5.28 6.32 -15.53
C GLU A 142 -4.71 6.84 -16.86
N THR A 143 -3.44 6.58 -17.14
CA THR A 143 -2.79 7.04 -18.38
C THR A 143 -3.47 6.48 -19.63
N ALA A 144 -3.83 5.20 -19.64
CA ALA A 144 -4.52 4.57 -20.77
C ALA A 144 -5.92 5.15 -21.00
N GLU A 145 -6.65 5.46 -19.93
CA GLU A 145 -7.93 6.17 -20.01
C GLU A 145 -7.73 7.55 -20.65
N TRP A 146 -6.76 8.34 -20.17
CA TRP A 146 -6.44 9.64 -20.74
C TRP A 146 -6.04 9.56 -22.23
N CYS A 147 -5.17 8.62 -22.60
CA CYS A 147 -4.76 8.40 -23.99
C CYS A 147 -5.92 7.94 -24.89
N GLY A 148 -6.77 7.04 -24.39
CA GLY A 148 -7.97 6.57 -25.09
C GLY A 148 -8.96 7.71 -25.33
N HIS A 149 -9.18 8.57 -24.32
CA HIS A 149 -10.02 9.75 -24.44
C HIS A 149 -9.45 10.76 -25.44
N MET A 150 -8.14 10.99 -25.48
CA MET A 150 -7.54 11.90 -26.48
C MET A 150 -7.61 11.36 -27.91
N SER A 151 -7.53 10.04 -28.12
CA SER A 151 -7.67 9.44 -29.46
C SER A 151 -9.09 9.59 -30.04
N SER A 152 -10.10 9.75 -29.18
CA SER A 152 -11.50 9.97 -29.58
C SER A 152 -11.82 11.42 -29.96
N VAL A 153 -10.96 12.39 -29.63
CA VAL A 153 -11.21 13.83 -29.87
C VAL A 153 -10.65 14.29 -31.23
N VAL A 154 -9.87 13.45 -31.91
CA VAL A 154 -9.41 13.70 -33.28
C VAL A 154 -10.34 12.95 -34.23
N GLY A 155 -11.54 13.48 -34.45
CA GLY A 155 -12.46 12.96 -35.46
C GLY A 155 -11.81 12.98 -36.85
N PRO A 156 -12.22 12.07 -37.77
CA PRO A 156 -11.71 12.07 -39.13
C PRO A 156 -12.04 13.42 -39.78
N ARG A 157 -11.01 14.09 -40.30
CA ARG A 157 -11.18 15.20 -41.24
C ARG A 157 -11.58 14.68 -42.61
#